data_AF-A0A7C5WLJ2-F1
#
_entry.id   AF-A0A7C5WLJ2-F1
#
_cell.length_a   1.000
_cell.length_b   1.000
_cell.length_c   1.000
_cell.angle_alpha   90.00
_cell.angle_beta   90.00
_cell.angle_gamma   90.00
#
_symmetry.space_group_name_H-M   'P 1'
#
loop_
_entity.id
_entity.type
_entity.pdbx_description
1 polymer ?
#
loop_
_entity_poly.entity_id
_entity_poly.type
_entity_poly.pdbx_seq_one_letter_code
_entity_poly.pdbx_strand_id
1 'polypeptide(L)'
;MTFVVFVVTFGLAFVCASLVEYIGHRLMHRGVLLAEAHRRHHADGRAKGVVWEFLHYVCGTLPLLPWGFFLGWAVGWGWLSAGVVYAFFSAYGHQLQHDRPEACFWMLGPPIHALHHLHDQQHCNFGLAVDWWDHLFGTWDPAGSEALPPRRPSWRGLISVGWLSSR
;
A
#
# COMPACT_ATOMS: atom_id res chain seq x y z
N MET A 1 -21.77 -15.96 17.00
CA MET A 1 -21.68 -16.10 15.53
C MET A 1 -21.27 -14.79 14.85
N THR A 2 -21.94 -13.66 15.12
CA THR A 2 -21.68 -12.33 14.53
C THR A 2 -20.22 -11.87 14.63
N PHE A 3 -19.58 -12.02 15.79
CA PHE A 3 -18.17 -11.64 15.97
C PHE A 3 -17.21 -12.47 15.10
N VAL A 4 -17.44 -13.78 15.00
CA VAL A 4 -16.62 -14.67 14.16
C VAL A 4 -16.77 -14.29 12.69
N VAL A 5 -18.00 -14.02 12.22
CA VAL A 5 -18.26 -13.56 10.85
C VAL A 5 -17.52 -12.26 10.56
N PHE A 6 -17.56 -11.30 11.50
CA PHE A 6 -16.82 -10.05 11.40
C PHE A 6 -15.31 -10.29 11.25
N VAL A 7 -14.69 -11.08 12.14
CA VAL A 7 -13.23 -11.32 12.14
C VAL A 7 -12.78 -12.02 10.85
N VAL A 8 -13.52 -13.04 10.41
CA VAL A 8 -13.21 -13.76 9.17
C VAL A 8 -13.33 -12.83 7.97
N THR A 9 -14.41 -12.05 7.92
CA THR A 9 -14.62 -11.08 6.83
C THR A 9 -13.52 -10.04 6.82
N PHE A 10 -13.15 -9.51 7.98
CA PHE A 10 -12.07 -8.54 8.12
C PHE A 10 -10.76 -9.09 7.56
N GLY A 11 -10.35 -10.30 7.97
CA GLY A 11 -9.10 -10.92 7.51
C GLY A 11 -9.09 -11.12 5.99
N LEU A 12 -10.17 -11.66 5.42
CA LEU A 12 -10.27 -11.86 3.98
C LEU A 12 -10.30 -10.53 3.21
N ALA A 13 -11.08 -9.57 3.67
CA ALA A 13 -11.19 -8.26 3.04
C ALA A 13 -9.88 -7.45 3.13
N PHE A 14 -9.09 -7.64 4.20
CA PHE A 14 -7.77 -7.01 4.33
C PHE A 14 -6.80 -7.55 3.26
N VAL A 15 -6.79 -8.88 3.06
CA VAL A 15 -6.01 -9.51 1.98
C VAL A 15 -6.52 -9.05 0.61
N CYS A 16 -7.85 -8.99 0.40
CA CYS A 16 -8.42 -8.46 -0.84
C CYS A 16 -8.04 -6.99 -1.09
N ALA A 17 -8.04 -6.14 -0.06
CA ALA A 17 -7.64 -4.73 -0.17
C ALA A 17 -6.18 -4.61 -0.61
N SER A 18 -5.29 -5.49 -0.13
CA SER A 18 -3.90 -5.55 -0.62
C SER A 18 -3.78 -5.91 -2.09
N LEU A 19 -4.66 -6.78 -2.60
CA LEU A 19 -4.72 -7.10 -4.02
C LEU A 19 -5.24 -5.92 -4.84
N VAL A 20 -6.25 -5.20 -4.34
CA VAL A 20 -6.81 -4.00 -4.99
C VAL A 20 -5.74 -2.91 -5.10
N GLU A 21 -4.94 -2.69 -4.06
CA GLU A 21 -3.79 -1.78 -4.10
C GLU A 21 -2.78 -2.18 -5.18
N TYR A 22 -2.33 -3.44 -5.18
CA TYR A 22 -1.39 -3.97 -6.17
C TYR A 22 -1.91 -3.80 -7.61
N ILE A 23 -3.17 -4.16 -7.87
CA ILE A 23 -3.81 -3.98 -9.19
C ILE A 23 -3.92 -2.50 -9.54
N GLY A 24 -4.35 -1.66 -8.60
CA GLY A 24 -4.48 -0.21 -8.79
C GLY A 24 -3.16 0.41 -9.23
N HIS A 25 -2.06 0.07 -8.56
CA HIS A 25 -0.73 0.58 -8.88
C HIS A 25 -0.26 0.11 -10.28
N ARG A 26 -0.54 -1.16 -10.65
CA ARG A 26 -0.27 -1.63 -12.02
C ARG A 26 -1.08 -0.88 -13.07
N LEU A 27 -2.35 -0.60 -12.79
CA LEU A 27 -3.21 0.16 -13.70
C LEU A 27 -2.75 1.62 -13.83
N MET A 28 -2.14 2.20 -12.78
CA MET A 28 -1.49 3.50 -12.85
C MET A 28 -0.31 3.49 -13.81
N HIS A 29 0.59 2.50 -13.72
CA HIS A 29 1.71 2.34 -14.65
C HIS A 29 1.28 2.02 -16.08
N ARG A 30 0.14 1.35 -16.27
CA ARG A 30 -0.44 1.05 -17.59
C ARG A 30 -1.20 2.23 -18.21
N GLY A 31 -1.30 3.37 -17.55
CA GLY A 31 -2.00 4.53 -18.12
C GLY A 31 -3.52 4.56 -17.89
N VAL A 32 -4.08 3.64 -17.09
CA VAL A 32 -5.53 3.42 -16.97
C VAL A 32 -6.15 4.19 -15.80
N LEU A 33 -5.54 4.12 -14.62
CA LEU A 33 -6.07 4.70 -13.39
C LEU A 33 -5.12 5.78 -12.89
N LEU A 34 -5.55 7.04 -12.73
CA LEU A 34 -4.75 8.12 -12.12
C LEU A 34 -3.29 8.26 -12.65
N ALA A 35 -3.04 7.85 -13.89
CA ALA A 35 -1.69 7.66 -14.41
C ALA A 35 -0.85 8.95 -14.46
N GLU A 36 -1.48 10.08 -14.76
CA GLU A 36 -0.80 11.38 -14.75
C GLU A 36 -0.35 11.78 -13.34
N ALA A 37 -1.19 11.55 -12.33
CA ALA A 37 -0.82 11.81 -10.94
C ALA A 37 0.33 10.90 -10.50
N HIS A 38 0.29 9.63 -10.91
CA HIS A 38 1.33 8.65 -10.60
C HIS A 38 2.67 8.94 -11.29
N ARG A 39 2.65 9.37 -12.55
CA ARG A 39 3.86 9.83 -13.25
C ARG A 39 4.49 11.04 -12.57
N ARG A 40 3.69 12.00 -12.10
CA ARG A 40 4.19 13.15 -11.34
C ARG A 40 4.82 12.70 -10.01
N HIS A 41 4.17 11.80 -9.28
CA HIS A 41 4.73 11.19 -8.07
C HIS A 41 6.09 10.54 -8.34
N HIS A 42 6.23 9.80 -9.45
CA HIS A 42 7.51 9.25 -9.89
C HIS A 42 8.57 10.30 -10.21
N ALA A 43 8.19 11.37 -10.92
CA ALA A 43 9.09 12.47 -11.25
C ALA A 43 9.54 13.27 -10.01
N ASP A 44 8.65 13.44 -9.03
CA ASP A 44 8.92 14.14 -7.78
C ASP A 44 9.74 13.27 -6.80
N GLY A 45 9.57 11.95 -6.88
CA GLY A 45 10.26 10.96 -6.03
C GLY A 45 9.89 11.06 -4.56
N ARG A 46 8.69 11.57 -4.23
CA ARG A 46 8.22 11.84 -2.87
C ARG A 46 6.73 11.56 -2.72
N ALA A 47 6.34 10.96 -1.60
CA ALA A 47 4.95 10.79 -1.22
C ALA A 47 4.35 12.05 -0.54
N LYS A 48 3.01 12.17 -0.54
CA LYS A 48 2.25 13.33 -0.03
C LYS A 48 1.92 13.26 1.47
N GLY A 49 2.58 12.38 2.19
CA GLY A 49 2.33 12.14 3.60
C GLY A 49 1.16 11.19 3.87
N VAL A 50 1.29 10.47 4.99
CA VAL A 50 0.37 9.37 5.38
C VAL A 50 -1.09 9.79 5.38
N VAL A 51 -1.43 10.96 5.94
CA VAL A 51 -2.83 11.40 6.07
C VAL A 51 -3.43 11.72 4.70
N TRP A 52 -2.69 12.42 3.83
CA TRP A 52 -3.23 12.77 2.52
C TRP A 52 -3.33 11.55 1.60
N GLU A 53 -2.34 10.67 1.59
CA GLU A 53 -2.40 9.41 0.85
C GLU A 53 -3.58 8.55 1.34
N PHE A 54 -3.74 8.40 2.67
CA PHE A 54 -4.87 7.67 3.26
C PHE A 54 -6.22 8.22 2.80
N LEU A 55 -6.42 9.53 2.87
CA LEU A 55 -7.67 10.16 2.42
C LEU A 55 -7.90 9.94 0.93
N HIS A 56 -6.85 10.04 0.10
CA HIS A 56 -6.98 9.73 -1.34
C HIS A 56 -7.34 8.26 -1.58
N TYR A 57 -6.78 7.33 -0.82
CA TYR A 57 -7.05 5.90 -0.99
C TYR A 57 -8.47 5.57 -0.56
N VAL A 58 -8.94 6.12 0.55
CA VAL A 58 -10.35 5.98 0.98
C VAL A 58 -11.27 6.59 -0.07
N CYS A 59 -11.01 7.80 -0.54
CA CYS A 59 -11.80 8.46 -1.58
C CYS A 59 -11.85 7.65 -2.88
N GLY A 60 -10.71 7.14 -3.35
CA GLY A 60 -10.60 6.33 -4.55
C GLY A 60 -11.29 4.96 -4.43
N THR A 61 -11.44 4.44 -3.22
CA THR A 61 -12.09 3.15 -2.94
C THR A 61 -13.52 3.29 -2.42
N LEU A 62 -14.06 4.51 -2.27
CA LEU A 62 -15.44 4.75 -1.79
C LEU A 62 -16.50 3.85 -2.46
N PRO A 63 -16.47 3.65 -3.79
CA PRO A 63 -17.44 2.77 -4.43
C PRO A 63 -17.37 1.31 -3.94
N LEU A 64 -16.22 0.83 -3.45
CA LEU A 64 -15.97 -0.55 -3.01
C LEU A 64 -16.31 -0.78 -1.53
N LEU A 65 -16.26 0.26 -0.69
CA LEU A 65 -16.44 0.15 0.76
C LEU A 65 -17.83 -0.35 1.23
N PRO A 66 -18.98 -0.01 0.60
CA PRO A 66 -20.28 -0.44 1.12
C PRO A 66 -20.68 -1.87 0.71
N TRP A 67 -19.93 -2.54 -0.18
CA TRP A 67 -20.38 -3.80 -0.80
C TRP A 67 -20.66 -4.93 0.20
N GLY A 68 -19.88 -5.01 1.29
CA GLY A 68 -20.08 -6.02 2.32
C GLY A 68 -21.46 -5.96 2.99
N PHE A 69 -22.12 -4.79 3.01
CA PHE A 69 -23.44 -4.63 3.64
C PHE A 69 -24.57 -5.33 2.86
N PHE A 70 -24.39 -5.59 1.57
CA PHE A 70 -25.33 -6.41 0.79
C PHE A 70 -25.40 -7.86 1.27
N LEU A 71 -24.38 -8.32 2.00
CA LEU A 71 -24.30 -9.67 2.55
C LEU A 71 -24.64 -9.73 4.06
N GLY A 72 -24.91 -8.58 4.67
CA GLY A 72 -25.32 -8.45 6.07
C GLY A 72 -24.41 -7.56 6.92
N TRP A 73 -24.91 -7.13 8.08
CA TRP A 73 -24.24 -6.12 8.92
C TRP A 73 -22.84 -6.53 9.42
N ALA A 74 -22.67 -7.78 9.88
CA ALA A 74 -21.37 -8.25 10.35
C ALA A 74 -20.32 -8.28 9.23
N VAL A 75 -20.74 -8.70 8.03
CA VAL A 75 -19.89 -8.73 6.83
C VAL A 75 -19.57 -7.30 6.40
N GLY A 76 -20.57 -6.42 6.34
CA GLY A 76 -20.40 -5.01 6.01
C GLY A 76 -19.40 -4.29 6.90
N TRP A 77 -19.50 -4.46 8.23
CA TRP A 77 -18.54 -3.85 9.15
C TRP A 77 -17.15 -4.48 9.06
N GLY A 78 -17.04 -5.80 8.87
CA GLY A 78 -15.75 -6.47 8.66
C GLY A 78 -15.05 -5.98 7.39
N TRP A 79 -15.80 -5.86 6.30
CA TRP A 79 -15.34 -5.38 5.01
C TRP A 79 -14.91 -3.91 5.06
N LEU A 80 -15.78 -3.03 5.56
CA LEU A 80 -15.52 -1.60 5.66
C LEU A 80 -14.29 -1.32 6.52
N SER A 81 -14.22 -1.93 7.71
CA SER A 81 -13.09 -1.73 8.62
C SER A 81 -11.79 -2.26 8.04
N ALA A 82 -11.80 -3.40 7.36
CA ALA A 82 -10.62 -3.92 6.66
C ALA A 82 -10.14 -2.98 5.55
N GLY A 83 -11.06 -2.45 4.72
CA GLY A 83 -10.72 -1.50 3.67
C GLY A 83 -10.09 -0.22 4.22
N VAL A 84 -10.66 0.35 5.29
CA VAL A 84 -10.14 1.56 5.94
C VAL A 84 -8.79 1.30 6.62
N VAL A 85 -8.67 0.22 7.38
CA VAL A 85 -7.41 -0.14 8.06
C VAL A 85 -6.31 -0.43 7.04
N TYR A 86 -6.62 -1.16 5.98
CA TYR A 86 -5.65 -1.44 4.92
C TYR A 86 -5.24 -0.16 4.17
N ALA A 87 -6.19 0.74 3.85
CA ALA A 87 -5.87 2.02 3.23
C ALA A 87 -4.88 2.84 4.08
N PHE A 88 -5.06 2.86 5.40
CA PHE A 88 -4.13 3.51 6.31
C PHE A 88 -2.76 2.80 6.32
N PHE A 89 -2.74 1.47 6.41
CA PHE A 89 -1.52 0.69 6.39
C PHE A 89 -0.73 0.85 5.09
N SER A 90 -1.43 0.90 3.95
CA SER A 90 -0.85 1.16 2.63
C SER A 90 -0.26 2.56 2.53
N ALA A 91 -0.99 3.59 2.95
CA ALA A 91 -0.48 4.97 2.98
C ALA A 91 0.74 5.13 3.91
N TYR A 92 0.71 4.45 5.06
CA TYR A 92 1.84 4.41 5.99
C TYR A 92 3.05 3.69 5.39
N GLY A 93 2.86 2.50 4.83
CA GLY A 93 3.92 1.70 4.22
C GLY A 93 4.53 2.37 2.99
N HIS A 94 3.70 3.05 2.20
CA HIS A 94 4.11 3.91 1.09
C HIS A 94 5.04 5.02 1.58
N GLN A 95 4.58 5.87 2.50
CA GLN A 95 5.38 6.96 3.03
C GLN A 95 6.65 6.47 3.75
N LEU A 96 6.56 5.40 4.53
CA LEU A 96 7.72 4.84 5.24
C LEU A 96 8.80 4.40 4.28
N GLN A 97 8.44 3.83 3.13
CA GLN A 97 9.41 3.43 2.12
C GLN A 97 10.05 4.61 1.39
N HIS A 98 9.34 5.73 1.23
CA HIS A 98 9.92 6.98 0.73
C HIS A 98 10.89 7.61 1.73
N ASP A 99 10.55 7.62 3.03
CA ASP A 99 11.33 8.33 4.04
C ASP A 99 12.46 7.50 4.68
N ARG A 100 12.16 6.24 5.00
CA ARG A 100 12.98 5.33 5.83
C ARG A 100 12.77 3.86 5.44
N PRO A 101 13.16 3.45 4.23
CA PRO A 101 12.99 2.06 3.79
C PRO A 101 13.60 1.04 4.76
N GLU A 102 14.70 1.38 5.45
CA GLU A 102 15.32 0.52 6.47
C GLU A 102 14.39 0.16 7.64
N ALA A 103 13.37 0.96 7.92
CA ALA A 103 12.40 0.69 8.98
C ALA A 103 11.27 -0.26 8.53
N CYS A 104 11.13 -0.53 7.23
CA CYS A 104 10.14 -1.47 6.70
C CYS A 104 10.65 -2.92 6.84
N PHE A 105 10.25 -3.57 7.94
CA PHE A 105 10.76 -4.90 8.33
C PHE A 105 9.83 -6.06 7.97
N TRP A 106 8.58 -5.78 7.57
CA TRP A 106 7.53 -6.80 7.45
C TRP A 106 7.37 -7.38 6.04
N MET A 107 8.03 -6.81 5.03
CA MET A 107 8.03 -7.36 3.67
C MET A 107 8.93 -8.60 3.58
N LEU A 108 8.59 -9.55 2.71
CA LEU A 108 9.39 -10.77 2.51
C LEU A 108 10.75 -10.44 1.86
N GLY A 109 10.72 -9.67 0.77
CA GLY A 109 11.89 -9.08 0.09
C GLY A 109 12.21 -7.67 0.62
N PRO A 110 13.19 -6.95 0.03
CA PRO A 110 13.50 -5.58 0.44
C PRO A 110 12.27 -4.64 0.35
N PRO A 111 12.32 -3.43 0.93
CA PRO A 111 11.25 -2.44 0.78
C PRO A 111 10.99 -2.09 -0.70
N ILE A 112 10.04 -2.83 -1.30
CA ILE A 112 9.92 -2.93 -2.76
C ILE A 112 9.47 -1.63 -3.42
N HIS A 113 8.69 -0.79 -2.74
CA HIS A 113 8.29 0.49 -3.31
C HIS A 113 9.44 1.50 -3.31
N ALA A 114 10.33 1.44 -2.32
CA ALA A 114 11.55 2.23 -2.34
C ALA A 114 12.46 1.81 -3.51
N LEU A 115 12.59 0.49 -3.70
CA LEU A 115 13.35 -0.08 -4.82
C LEU A 115 12.76 0.33 -6.18
N HIS A 116 11.43 0.30 -6.25
CA HIS A 116 10.66 0.66 -7.43
C HIS A 116 10.95 2.09 -7.90
N HIS A 117 11.10 3.04 -6.97
CA HIS A 117 11.52 4.40 -7.28
C HIS A 117 13.01 4.56 -7.56
N LEU A 118 13.87 3.87 -6.81
CA LEU A 118 15.33 4.03 -6.91
C LEU A 118 15.87 3.75 -8.33
N HIS A 119 15.26 2.80 -9.03
CA HIS A 119 15.68 2.37 -10.37
C HIS A 119 14.61 2.53 -11.44
N ASP A 120 13.60 3.39 -11.20
CA ASP A 120 12.47 3.64 -12.11
C ASP A 120 11.85 2.33 -12.67
N GLN A 121 11.57 1.38 -11.78
CA GLN A 121 11.13 0.04 -12.12
C GLN A 121 9.63 0.01 -12.47
N GLN A 122 9.24 0.69 -13.55
CA GLN A 122 7.83 0.88 -13.93
C GLN A 122 7.06 -0.41 -14.28
N HIS A 123 7.72 -1.56 -14.28
CA HIS A 123 7.17 -2.86 -14.68
C HIS A 123 7.23 -3.95 -13.60
N CYS A 124 7.79 -3.65 -12.42
CA CYS A 124 7.92 -4.59 -11.31
C CYS A 124 7.74 -3.87 -9.95
N ASN A 125 7.64 -4.64 -8.86
CA ASN A 125 7.62 -4.14 -7.48
C ASN A 125 6.46 -3.17 -7.19
N PHE A 126 5.24 -3.60 -7.50
CA PHE A 126 4.04 -2.76 -7.40
C PHE A 126 3.41 -2.70 -6.01
N GLY A 127 3.76 -3.57 -5.08
CA GLY A 127 3.24 -3.50 -3.72
C GLY A 127 3.71 -2.23 -2.98
N LEU A 128 2.77 -1.57 -2.30
CA LEU A 128 3.01 -0.43 -1.42
C LEU A 128 3.08 -0.85 0.04
N ALA A 129 2.15 -1.69 0.53
CA ALA A 129 2.17 -2.14 1.92
C ALA A 129 2.82 -3.52 2.11
N VAL A 130 2.64 -4.41 1.15
CA VAL A 130 3.11 -5.80 1.15
C VAL A 130 3.61 -6.21 -0.22
N ASP A 131 4.52 -7.18 -0.29
CA ASP A 131 5.13 -7.67 -1.53
C ASP A 131 4.55 -9.00 -2.02
N TRP A 132 3.53 -9.54 -1.34
CA TRP A 132 2.97 -10.87 -1.61
C TRP A 132 2.57 -11.07 -3.08
N TRP A 133 1.94 -10.05 -3.66
CA TRP A 133 1.40 -10.11 -5.00
C TRP A 133 2.50 -9.99 -6.06
N ASP A 134 3.59 -9.29 -5.77
CA ASP A 134 4.75 -9.27 -6.66
C ASP A 134 5.40 -10.65 -6.77
N HIS A 135 5.51 -11.38 -5.66
CA HIS A 135 5.96 -12.78 -5.69
C HIS A 135 4.95 -13.68 -6.40
N LEU A 136 3.66 -13.57 -6.08
CA LEU A 136 2.64 -14.44 -6.65
C LEU A 136 2.46 -14.25 -8.16
N PHE A 137 2.51 -13.02 -8.66
CA PHE A 137 2.31 -12.69 -10.07
C PHE A 137 3.62 -12.54 -10.85
N GLY A 138 4.77 -12.83 -10.24
CA GLY A 138 6.08 -12.79 -10.90
C GLY A 138 6.49 -11.38 -11.34
N THR A 139 6.11 -10.35 -10.58
CA THR A 139 6.53 -8.96 -10.79
C THR A 139 7.55 -8.50 -9.75
N TRP A 140 8.08 -9.40 -8.93
CA TRP A 140 9.18 -9.10 -8.02
C TRP A 140 10.52 -9.06 -8.75
N ASP A 141 11.31 -8.00 -8.53
CA ASP A 141 12.66 -7.85 -9.10
C ASP A 141 13.63 -7.29 -8.04
N PRO A 142 14.69 -8.02 -7.65
CA PRO A 142 15.64 -7.56 -6.64
C PRO A 142 16.72 -6.63 -7.18
N ALA A 143 16.78 -6.36 -8.49
CA ALA A 143 17.83 -5.55 -9.10
C ALA A 143 17.96 -4.20 -8.39
N GLY A 144 19.17 -3.88 -7.92
CA GLY A 144 19.44 -2.61 -7.26
C GLY A 144 19.16 -2.58 -5.75
N SER A 145 18.73 -3.71 -5.16
CA SER A 145 18.46 -3.82 -3.72
C SER A 145 19.71 -3.63 -2.86
N GLU A 146 20.91 -3.83 -3.42
CA GLU A 146 22.19 -3.55 -2.76
C GLU A 146 22.39 -2.07 -2.42
N ALA A 147 21.69 -1.17 -3.11
CA ALA A 147 21.74 0.27 -2.85
C ALA A 147 20.79 0.70 -1.71
N LEU A 148 19.90 -0.17 -1.25
CA LEU A 148 19.03 0.11 -0.11
C LEU A 148 19.80 -0.01 1.21
N PRO A 149 19.50 0.83 2.20
CA PRO A 149 20.08 0.69 3.52
C PRO A 149 19.67 -0.64 4.16
N PRO A 150 20.54 -1.27 4.97
CA PRO A 150 20.20 -2.49 5.67
C PRO A 150 19.04 -2.24 6.63
N ARG A 151 18.13 -3.22 6.74
CA ARG A 151 16.97 -3.13 7.63
C ARG A 151 17.38 -2.89 9.09
N ARG A 152 16.86 -1.83 9.68
CA ARG A 152 17.13 -1.39 11.05
C ARG A 152 15.85 -0.77 11.64
N PRO A 153 14.80 -1.57 11.88
CA PRO A 153 13.57 -1.06 12.48
C PRO A 153 13.86 -0.46 13.85
N SER A 154 13.39 0.75 14.06
CA SER A 154 13.46 1.44 15.35
C SER A 154 12.14 2.17 15.59
N TRP A 155 11.73 2.27 16.86
CA TRP A 155 10.52 3.01 17.22
C TRP A 155 10.52 4.44 16.69
N ARG A 156 11.68 5.12 16.79
CA ARG A 156 11.86 6.46 16.23
C ARG A 156 11.69 6.45 14.70
N GLY A 157 12.30 5.51 13.99
CA GLY A 157 12.18 5.41 12.54
C GLY A 157 10.74 5.16 12.08
N LEU A 158 10.01 4.28 12.76
CA LEU A 158 8.63 3.93 12.43
C LEU A 158 7.65 5.12 12.55
N ILE A 159 7.88 6.05 13.49
CA ILE A 159 7.00 7.22 13.69
C ILE A 159 7.51 8.48 12.99
N SER A 160 8.78 8.52 12.62
CA SER A 160 9.39 9.64 11.90
C SER A 160 9.09 9.50 10.42
N VAL A 161 7.83 9.72 10.04
CA VAL A 161 7.37 9.74 8.66
C VAL A 161 6.68 11.06 8.37
N GLY A 162 6.63 11.48 7.11
CA GLY A 162 5.83 12.60 6.68
C GLY A 162 4.35 12.31 6.94
N TRP A 163 3.75 12.86 7.99
CA TRP A 163 2.33 12.64 8.26
C TRP A 163 1.41 13.51 7.39
N LEU A 164 1.83 14.74 7.10
CA LEU A 164 1.06 15.78 6.40
C LEU A 164 1.87 16.48 5.29
N SER A 165 2.89 15.81 4.73
CA SER A 165 3.82 16.44 3.80
C SER A 165 3.15 16.89 2.50
N SER A 166 3.03 18.19 2.28
CA SER A 166 2.53 18.77 1.02
C SER A 166 3.49 19.79 0.42
N ARG A 167 4.81 19.55 0.50
CA ARG A 167 5.85 20.44 -0.05
C ARG A 167 6.84 19.70 -0.94
#